data_AF-C1BQ41-F1
#
_entry.id   AF-C1BQ41-F1
#
_cell.length_a   1.000
_cell.length_b   1.000
_cell.length_c   1.000
_cell.angle_alpha   90.00
_cell.angle_beta   90.00
_cell.angle_gamma   90.00
#
_symmetry.space_group_name_H-M   'P 1'
#
loop_
_entity.id
_entity.type
_entity.pdbx_description
1 polymer ?
#
loop_
_entity_poly.entity_id
_entity_poly.type
_entity_poly.pdbx_seq_one_letter_code
_entity_poly.pdbx_strand_id
1 'polypeptide(L)'
;MTGTVKLPARKCYYKDFVVMRNNAIQRKRFQNEQVYGSVEEDAKTRLLNAEEDDEEGEEGESPIPSYVGQSEALNYQMSRLESKVAKLDSLHKKHLGRPSLDDNDLEAEEIDRSTKDILSLFTACHAQIKVIQRNGKTKRGMENFLVDNLVQSLGNRLQESTEQFRISQNDYLKKMNSREEKSNQYFIDFGDDDDFLEDDDSLGASSSWRRESLLTVEHDVKLIKKREAEMKHISESIIELNSLFIDLAAIVSEQGTMIDRIDFNIESTQFKVEDGLKEIEKAVKYQNKSRKMKCILFLSVIVFSLFFILILKILLD
;
A
#
# COMPACT_ATOMS: atom_id res chain seq x y z
N MET A 1 -14.13 -32.70 21.97
CA MET A 1 -13.43 -33.32 20.82
C MET A 1 -13.11 -32.23 19.81
N THR A 2 -11.99 -31.53 19.99
CA THR A 2 -11.51 -30.52 19.05
C THR A 2 -10.52 -31.21 18.09
N GLY A 3 -11.05 -31.70 16.98
CA GLY A 3 -10.25 -32.32 15.93
C GLY A 3 -9.39 -31.27 15.24
N THR A 4 -8.12 -31.19 15.61
CA THR A 4 -7.13 -30.42 14.86
C THR A 4 -6.84 -31.17 13.56
N VAL A 5 -7.45 -30.71 12.47
CA VAL A 5 -7.12 -31.17 11.11
C VAL A 5 -5.65 -30.82 10.87
N LYS A 6 -4.78 -31.82 10.98
CA LYS A 6 -3.34 -31.68 10.75
C LYS A 6 -3.15 -31.55 9.24
N LEU A 7 -3.11 -30.30 8.76
CA LEU A 7 -2.80 -29.98 7.36
C LEU A 7 -1.46 -30.65 6.97
N PRO A 8 -1.38 -31.30 5.81
CA PRO A 8 -0.15 -31.95 5.37
C PRO A 8 0.97 -30.91 5.21
N ALA A 9 2.21 -31.32 5.51
CA ALA A 9 3.38 -30.47 5.35
C ALA A 9 3.46 -29.94 3.90
N ARG A 10 3.54 -28.61 3.74
CA ARG A 10 3.65 -27.98 2.41
C ARG A 10 4.90 -28.50 1.70
N LYS A 11 4.72 -29.34 0.68
CA LYS A 11 5.80 -29.75 -0.21
C LYS A 11 6.12 -28.59 -1.16
N CYS A 12 7.34 -28.05 -1.07
CA CYS A 12 7.83 -27.03 -1.99
C CYS A 12 8.50 -27.70 -3.18
N TYR A 13 7.83 -27.69 -4.35
CA TYR A 13 8.31 -28.31 -5.59
C TYR A 13 9.18 -27.38 -6.45
N TYR A 14 9.63 -26.26 -5.91
CA TYR A 14 10.39 -25.25 -6.66
C TYR A 14 11.64 -25.84 -7.32
N LYS A 15 12.38 -26.70 -6.60
CA LYS A 15 13.60 -27.31 -7.13
C LYS A 15 13.30 -28.25 -8.30
N ASP A 16 12.26 -29.07 -8.19
CA ASP A 16 11.84 -30.00 -9.25
C ASP A 16 11.38 -29.24 -10.49
N PHE A 17 10.62 -28.16 -10.29
CA PHE A 17 10.18 -27.26 -11.36
C PHE A 17 11.36 -26.62 -12.10
N VAL A 18 12.34 -26.06 -11.37
CA VAL A 18 13.53 -25.44 -11.97
C VAL A 18 14.33 -26.46 -12.78
N VAL A 19 14.49 -27.69 -12.28
CA VAL A 19 15.18 -28.77 -12.99
C VAL A 19 14.42 -29.17 -14.25
N MET A 20 13.09 -29.33 -14.19
CA MET A 20 12.27 -29.64 -15.37
C MET A 20 12.31 -28.53 -16.41
N ARG A 21 12.23 -27.26 -15.99
CA ARG A 21 12.34 -26.08 -16.88
C ARG A 21 13.69 -26.04 -17.58
N ASN A 22 14.79 -26.15 -16.83
CA ASN A 22 16.14 -26.08 -17.40
C ASN A 22 16.39 -27.26 -18.36
N ASN A 23 15.92 -28.47 -18.01
CA ASN A 23 16.00 -29.65 -18.88
C ASN A 23 15.14 -29.50 -20.15
N ALA A 24 13.98 -28.86 -20.08
CA ALA A 24 13.11 -28.61 -21.23
C ALA A 24 13.73 -27.60 -22.21
N ILE A 25 14.29 -26.51 -21.69
CA ILE A 25 15.01 -25.49 -22.50
C ILE A 25 16.20 -26.13 -23.22
N GLN A 26 17.01 -26.91 -22.51
CA GLN A 26 18.14 -27.63 -23.12
C GLN A 26 17.66 -28.60 -24.20
N ARG A 27 16.60 -29.37 -23.96
CA ARG A 27 16.05 -30.30 -24.97
C ARG A 27 15.54 -29.59 -26.23
N LYS A 28 14.86 -28.44 -26.11
CA LYS A 28 14.45 -27.62 -27.26
C LYS A 28 15.68 -27.17 -28.07
N ARG A 29 16.72 -26.66 -27.40
CA ARG A 29 17.97 -26.25 -28.05
C ARG A 29 18.64 -27.41 -28.82
N PHE A 30 18.75 -28.58 -28.20
CA PHE A 30 19.30 -29.78 -28.86
C PHE A 30 18.41 -30.30 -30.00
N GLN A 31 17.09 -30.16 -29.92
CA GLN A 31 16.18 -30.54 -31.01
C GLN A 31 16.34 -29.62 -32.22
N ASN A 32 16.48 -28.30 -32.01
CA ASN A 32 16.84 -27.39 -33.10
C ASN A 32 18.21 -27.80 -33.67
N GLU A 33 19.23 -28.02 -32.85
CA GLU A 33 20.57 -28.36 -33.32
C GLU A 33 20.62 -29.68 -34.14
N GLN A 34 19.76 -30.66 -33.83
CA GLN A 34 19.68 -31.93 -34.58
C GLN A 34 18.84 -31.86 -35.86
N VAL A 35 17.91 -30.91 -35.99
CA VAL A 35 17.03 -30.79 -37.17
C VAL A 35 17.68 -29.97 -38.29
N TYR A 36 18.70 -29.15 -38.00
CA TYR A 36 19.37 -28.26 -38.97
C TYR A 36 20.64 -28.85 -39.63
N GLY A 37 20.87 -30.16 -39.57
CA GLY A 37 22.01 -30.82 -40.21
C GLY A 37 21.88 -31.11 -41.71
N SER A 38 20.72 -30.87 -42.35
CA SER A 38 20.51 -31.17 -43.77
C SER A 38 19.65 -30.11 -44.46
N VAL A 39 20.34 -29.20 -45.16
CA VAL A 39 19.96 -28.47 -46.38
C VAL A 39 18.45 -28.38 -46.68
N GLU A 40 17.81 -27.29 -46.25
CA GLU A 40 16.83 -26.48 -47.04
C GLU A 40 16.53 -25.21 -46.24
N GLU A 41 17.48 -24.27 -46.25
CA GLU A 41 17.27 -22.91 -45.76
C GLU A 41 16.25 -22.21 -46.66
N ASP A 42 15.15 -21.74 -46.08
CA ASP A 42 14.73 -20.33 -46.14
C ASP A 42 13.23 -20.23 -45.76
N ALA A 43 12.36 -21.13 -46.22
CA ALA A 43 10.91 -20.96 -45.99
C ALA A 43 10.43 -21.40 -44.60
N LYS A 44 10.95 -22.51 -44.06
CA LYS A 44 10.53 -23.05 -42.76
C LYS A 44 11.22 -22.35 -41.59
N THR A 45 12.47 -21.96 -41.78
CA THR A 45 13.23 -21.10 -40.87
C THR A 45 12.57 -19.72 -40.76
N ARG A 46 12.05 -19.17 -41.86
CA ARG A 46 11.32 -17.89 -41.85
C ARG A 46 9.92 -17.98 -41.25
N LEU A 47 9.20 -19.09 -41.40
CA LEU A 47 7.89 -19.27 -40.75
C LEU A 47 8.01 -19.51 -39.25
N LEU A 48 9.06 -20.23 -38.81
CA LEU A 48 9.37 -20.37 -37.39
C LEU A 48 9.95 -19.07 -36.81
N ASN A 49 10.80 -18.34 -37.54
CA ASN A 49 11.24 -17.02 -37.12
C ASN A 49 10.13 -15.96 -37.16
N ALA A 50 9.14 -16.06 -38.06
CA ALA A 50 7.99 -15.16 -38.08
C ALA A 50 6.97 -15.45 -36.95
N GLU A 51 7.03 -16.65 -36.35
CA GLU A 51 6.34 -16.98 -35.10
C GLU A 51 7.23 -16.79 -33.86
N GLU A 52 8.56 -16.68 -34.02
CA GLU A 52 9.54 -16.37 -32.98
C GLU A 52 9.91 -14.87 -32.89
N ASP A 53 9.49 -14.02 -33.84
CA ASP A 53 9.65 -12.55 -33.76
C ASP A 53 8.80 -11.93 -32.63
N ASP A 54 7.91 -12.70 -31.99
CA ASP A 54 7.22 -12.33 -30.74
C ASP A 54 7.83 -12.99 -29.48
N GLU A 55 8.81 -13.90 -29.61
CA GLU A 55 9.44 -14.63 -28.49
C GLU A 55 10.98 -14.64 -28.52
N GLU A 56 11.63 -13.75 -29.27
CA GLU A 56 12.94 -13.24 -28.84
C GLU A 56 12.70 -12.36 -27.60
N GLY A 57 12.70 -13.03 -26.44
CA GLY A 57 12.86 -12.37 -25.17
C GLY A 57 14.22 -11.69 -25.15
N GLU A 58 14.26 -10.45 -25.65
CA GLU A 58 15.09 -9.41 -25.05
C GLU A 58 14.98 -9.63 -23.53
N GLU A 59 16.11 -9.74 -22.84
CA GLU A 59 16.18 -9.43 -21.42
C GLU A 59 15.90 -7.91 -21.21
N GLY A 60 14.90 -7.37 -21.90
CA GLY A 60 14.22 -6.16 -21.52
C GLY A 60 13.47 -6.52 -20.26
N GLU A 61 14.03 -6.13 -19.11
CA GLU A 61 13.22 -5.84 -17.93
C GLU A 61 11.93 -5.21 -18.43
N SER A 62 10.81 -5.91 -18.32
CA SER A 62 9.50 -5.31 -18.62
C SER A 62 9.49 -4.00 -17.84
N PRO A 63 9.37 -2.83 -18.52
CA PRO A 63 9.57 -1.56 -17.86
C PRO A 63 8.70 -1.54 -16.62
N ILE A 64 9.32 -1.33 -15.46
CA ILE A 64 8.60 -1.30 -14.19
C ILE A 64 7.36 -0.44 -14.41
N PRO A 65 6.15 -0.98 -14.18
CA PRO A 65 4.95 -0.26 -14.54
C PRO A 65 4.97 1.14 -13.92
N SER A 66 4.62 2.17 -14.70
CA SER A 66 4.78 3.56 -14.29
C SER A 66 4.07 3.94 -12.98
N TYR A 67 3.03 3.16 -12.60
CA TYR A 67 2.33 3.32 -11.32
C TYR A 67 3.16 2.86 -10.11
N VAL A 68 4.15 1.98 -10.28
CA VAL A 68 4.98 1.47 -9.18
C VAL A 68 5.82 2.59 -8.57
N GLY A 69 6.51 3.38 -9.38
CA GLY A 69 7.28 4.52 -8.87
C GLY A 69 6.40 5.58 -8.19
N GLN A 70 5.20 5.84 -8.73
CA GLN A 70 4.21 6.71 -8.10
C GLN A 70 3.71 6.13 -6.77
N SER A 71 3.54 4.81 -6.69
CA SER A 71 3.10 4.10 -5.49
C SER A 71 4.15 4.10 -4.37
N GLU A 72 5.43 3.96 -4.72
CA GLU A 72 6.54 4.02 -3.76
C GLU A 72 6.69 5.42 -3.19
N ALA A 73 6.65 6.44 -4.06
CA ALA A 73 6.68 7.84 -3.65
C ALA A 73 5.51 8.18 -2.70
N LEU A 74 4.29 7.73 -3.02
CA LEU A 74 3.12 7.93 -2.16
C LEU A 74 3.27 7.18 -0.83
N ASN A 75 3.76 5.94 -0.84
CA ASN A 75 4.00 5.17 0.39
C ASN A 75 5.01 5.85 1.32
N TYR A 76 6.05 6.46 0.75
CA TYR A 76 7.00 7.26 1.52
C TYR A 76 6.32 8.49 2.13
N GLN A 77 5.52 9.23 1.34
CA GLN A 77 4.77 10.39 1.82
C GLN A 77 3.77 10.01 2.92
N MET A 78 3.09 8.87 2.79
CA MET A 78 2.17 8.37 3.81
C MET A 78 2.89 8.05 5.12
N SER A 79 4.04 7.39 5.04
CA SER A 79 4.83 7.05 6.24
C SER A 79 5.35 8.33 6.94
N ARG A 80 5.71 9.35 6.16
CA ARG A 80 6.10 10.67 6.67
C ARG A 80 4.92 11.40 7.32
N LEU A 81 3.73 11.31 6.71
CA LEU A 81 2.49 11.86 7.24
C LEU A 81 2.15 11.22 8.60
N GLU A 82 2.17 9.89 8.68
CA GLU A 82 1.94 9.13 9.93
C GLU A 82 2.90 9.56 11.03
N SER A 83 4.20 9.71 10.70
CA SER A 83 5.20 10.20 11.65
C SER A 83 4.94 11.64 12.12
N LYS A 84 4.52 12.54 11.21
CA LYS A 84 4.16 13.92 11.56
C LYS A 84 2.90 13.99 12.42
N VAL A 85 1.88 13.19 12.13
CA VAL A 85 0.65 13.08 12.94
C VAL A 85 0.99 12.62 14.37
N ALA A 86 1.85 11.60 14.50
CA ALA A 86 2.32 11.14 15.81
C ALA A 86 3.14 12.21 16.56
N LYS A 87 4.00 12.97 15.84
CA LYS A 87 4.74 14.08 16.43
C LYS A 87 3.79 15.19 16.91
N LEU A 88 2.78 15.54 16.12
CA LEU A 88 1.79 16.54 16.51
C LEU A 88 1.04 16.13 17.78
N ASP A 89 0.64 14.86 17.89
CA ASP A 89 -0.02 14.35 19.10
C ASP A 89 0.88 14.47 20.35
N SER A 90 2.20 14.26 20.18
CA SER A 90 3.18 14.47 21.26
C SER A 90 3.30 15.95 21.66
N LEU A 91 3.23 16.87 20.68
CA LEU A 91 3.25 18.33 20.93
C LEU A 91 1.97 18.78 21.63
N HIS A 92 0.79 18.31 21.20
CA HIS A 92 -0.49 18.59 21.86
C HIS A 92 -0.48 18.15 23.33
N LYS A 93 0.04 16.95 23.62
CA LYS A 93 0.18 16.45 24.99
C LYS A 93 1.15 17.29 25.83
N LYS A 94 2.30 17.68 25.25
CA LYS A 94 3.30 18.52 25.92
C LYS A 94 2.72 19.89 26.27
N HIS A 95 2.06 20.53 25.31
CA HIS A 95 1.47 21.84 25.49
C HIS A 95 0.32 21.82 26.51
N LEU A 96 -0.52 20.77 26.50
CA LEU A 96 -1.56 20.59 27.52
C LEU A 96 -0.99 20.27 28.92
N GLY A 97 0.18 19.65 29.01
CA GLY A 97 0.80 19.27 30.27
C GLY A 97 1.41 20.44 31.07
N ARG A 98 1.55 21.61 30.46
CA ARG A 98 2.18 22.77 31.09
C ARG A 98 1.20 23.65 31.87
N PRO A 99 1.60 24.23 33.02
CA PRO A 99 0.83 25.26 33.71
C PRO A 99 0.64 26.51 32.84
N SER A 100 -0.51 27.17 32.94
CA SER A 100 -0.95 28.33 32.13
C SER A 100 -0.04 29.56 32.14
N LEU A 101 1.01 29.58 32.96
CA LEU A 101 1.91 30.73 33.15
C LEU A 101 3.17 30.69 32.26
N ASP A 102 3.41 29.60 31.53
CA ASP A 102 4.57 29.42 30.64
C ASP A 102 4.12 29.04 29.21
N ASP A 103 3.19 29.83 28.68
CA ASP A 103 2.74 29.75 27.29
C ASP A 103 3.83 30.33 26.38
N ASN A 104 4.83 29.50 26.06
CA ASN A 104 5.82 29.85 25.05
C ASN A 104 5.17 29.85 23.67
N ASP A 105 4.99 31.04 23.09
CA ASP A 105 4.46 31.28 21.73
C ASP A 105 5.12 30.42 20.64
N LEU A 106 6.37 30.03 20.85
CA LEU A 106 7.13 29.17 19.95
C LEU A 106 6.52 27.76 19.77
N GLU A 107 5.91 27.20 20.82
CA GLU A 107 5.32 25.85 20.76
C GLU A 107 3.95 25.87 20.08
N ALA A 108 3.15 26.92 20.32
CA ALA A 108 1.91 27.15 19.59
C ALA A 108 2.19 27.35 18.09
N GLU A 109 3.25 28.09 17.75
CA GLU A 109 3.68 28.25 16.36
C GLU A 109 4.19 26.92 15.75
N GLU A 110 4.87 26.07 16.53
CA GLU A 110 5.29 24.73 16.06
C GLU A 110 4.08 23.82 15.79
N ILE A 111 3.06 23.85 16.66
CA ILE A 111 1.80 23.11 16.48
C ILE A 111 1.06 23.58 15.22
N ASP A 112 0.95 24.90 15.02
CA ASP A 112 0.31 25.49 13.84
C ASP A 112 1.04 25.11 12.55
N ARG A 113 2.37 25.26 12.53
CA ARG A 113 3.22 24.88 11.40
C ARG A 113 3.09 23.39 11.08
N SER A 114 3.12 22.53 12.09
CA SER A 114 2.98 21.09 11.90
C SER A 114 1.57 20.71 11.41
N THR A 115 0.53 21.41 11.85
CA THR A 115 -0.85 21.23 11.39
C THR A 115 -1.00 21.57 9.91
N LYS A 116 -0.46 22.72 9.48
CA LYS A 116 -0.43 23.14 8.07
C LYS A 116 0.36 22.18 7.18
N ASP A 117 1.52 21.73 7.66
CA ASP A 117 2.33 20.72 6.97
C ASP A 117 1.56 19.41 6.75
N ILE A 118 0.87 18.93 7.79
CA ILE A 118 0.07 17.70 7.74
C ILE A 118 -1.07 17.82 6.74
N LEU A 119 -1.78 18.95 6.74
CA LEU A 119 -2.85 19.25 5.80
C LEU A 119 -2.34 19.30 4.34
N SER A 120 -1.17 19.92 4.11
CA SER A 120 -0.52 19.91 2.80
C SER A 120 -0.13 18.50 2.35
N LEU A 121 0.32 17.64 3.27
CA LEU A 121 0.60 16.24 2.96
C LEU A 121 -0.67 15.43 2.67
N PHE A 122 -1.76 15.63 3.43
CA PHE A 122 -3.05 14.98 3.16
C PHE A 122 -3.57 15.34 1.76
N THR A 123 -3.56 16.63 1.39
CA THR A 123 -3.98 17.10 0.07
C THR A 123 -3.09 16.56 -1.04
N ALA A 124 -1.76 16.53 -0.85
CA ALA A 124 -0.82 15.98 -1.82
C ALA A 124 -1.00 14.47 -2.04
N CYS A 125 -1.14 13.69 -0.96
CA CYS A 125 -1.41 12.25 -1.03
C CYS A 125 -2.74 11.98 -1.74
N HIS A 126 -3.79 12.73 -1.39
CA HIS A 126 -5.09 12.59 -2.02
C HIS A 126 -5.06 12.91 -3.53
N ALA A 127 -4.37 13.98 -3.93
CA ALA A 127 -4.21 14.34 -5.33
C ALA A 127 -3.48 13.25 -6.12
N GLN A 128 -2.41 12.67 -5.57
CA GLN A 128 -1.67 11.58 -6.19
C GLN A 128 -2.51 10.30 -6.31
N ILE A 129 -3.31 9.95 -5.29
CA ILE A 129 -4.24 8.82 -5.38
C ILE A 129 -5.24 9.03 -6.53
N LYS A 130 -5.80 10.23 -6.68
CA LYS A 130 -6.69 10.56 -7.81
C LYS A 130 -5.98 10.46 -9.17
N VAL A 131 -4.70 10.85 -9.26
CA VAL A 131 -3.91 10.70 -10.49
C VAL A 131 -3.71 9.22 -10.83
N ILE A 132 -3.32 8.40 -9.85
CA ILE A 132 -3.15 6.95 -10.03
C ILE A 132 -4.47 6.30 -10.46
N GLN A 133 -5.59 6.68 -9.83
CA GLN A 133 -6.92 6.18 -10.19
C GLN A 133 -7.32 6.54 -11.63
N ARG A 134 -7.06 7.79 -12.07
CA ARG A 134 -7.33 8.19 -13.46
C ARG A 134 -6.47 7.45 -14.46
N ASN A 135 -5.19 7.26 -14.15
CA ASN A 135 -4.26 6.51 -14.99
C ASN A 135 -4.66 5.02 -15.06
N GLY A 136 -5.18 4.45 -13.97
CA GLY A 136 -5.76 3.10 -13.94
C GLY A 136 -6.86 2.92 -14.96
N LYS A 137 -7.85 3.84 -14.99
CA LYS A 137 -9.01 3.76 -15.91
C LYS A 137 -8.65 3.72 -17.40
N THR A 138 -7.48 4.24 -17.78
CA THR A 138 -7.01 4.19 -19.19
C THR A 138 -6.41 2.85 -19.59
N LYS A 139 -6.00 2.04 -18.61
CA LYS A 139 -5.42 0.71 -18.81
C LYS A 139 -6.52 -0.34 -18.91
N ARG A 140 -6.27 -1.41 -19.67
CA ARG A 140 -7.21 -2.54 -19.83
C ARG A 140 -6.59 -3.83 -19.31
N GLY A 141 -7.44 -4.74 -18.83
CA GLY A 141 -7.02 -6.05 -18.34
C GLY A 141 -6.48 -6.04 -16.91
N MET A 142 -5.50 -6.91 -16.64
CA MET A 142 -4.95 -7.17 -15.30
C MET A 142 -4.31 -5.92 -14.65
N GLU A 143 -3.70 -5.03 -15.44
CA GLU A 143 -3.08 -3.81 -14.89
C GLU A 143 -4.09 -2.87 -14.23
N ASN A 144 -5.29 -2.70 -14.81
CA ASN A 144 -6.32 -1.87 -14.21
C ASN A 144 -6.76 -2.44 -12.86
N PHE A 145 -6.90 -3.76 -12.78
CA PHE A 145 -7.23 -4.44 -11.53
C PHE A 145 -6.16 -4.24 -10.44
N LEU A 146 -4.87 -4.33 -10.80
CA LEU A 146 -3.77 -4.11 -9.85
C LEU A 146 -3.73 -2.66 -9.37
N VAL A 147 -3.98 -1.70 -10.26
CA VAL A 147 -4.04 -0.28 -9.92
C VAL A 147 -5.25 0.01 -9.01
N ASP A 148 -6.41 -0.58 -9.28
CA ASP A 148 -7.60 -0.44 -8.43
C ASP A 148 -7.33 -0.94 -6.99
N ASN A 149 -6.74 -2.13 -6.87
CA ASN A 149 -6.36 -2.71 -5.58
C ASN A 149 -5.34 -1.84 -4.83
N LEU A 150 -4.35 -1.32 -5.55
CA LEU A 150 -3.38 -0.40 -5.01
C LEU A 150 -4.05 0.88 -4.49
N VAL A 151 -4.89 1.53 -5.30
CA VAL A 151 -5.65 2.74 -4.94
C VAL A 151 -6.51 2.47 -3.70
N GLN A 152 -7.10 1.28 -3.58
CA GLN A 152 -7.90 0.92 -2.41
C GLN A 152 -7.07 0.79 -1.14
N SER A 153 -5.93 0.09 -1.22
CA SER A 153 -5.03 -0.07 -0.07
C SER A 153 -4.50 1.28 0.42
N LEU A 154 -4.13 2.17 -0.50
CA LEU A 154 -3.64 3.51 -0.23
C LEU A 154 -4.76 4.43 0.29
N GLY A 155 -5.96 4.31 -0.27
CA GLY A 155 -7.16 5.02 0.19
C GLY A 155 -7.51 4.66 1.63
N ASN A 156 -7.54 3.38 1.97
CA ASN A 156 -7.82 2.90 3.34
C ASN A 156 -6.79 3.43 4.34
N ARG A 157 -5.50 3.36 4.00
CA ARG A 157 -4.41 3.84 4.88
C ARG A 157 -4.45 5.37 5.07
N LEU A 158 -4.81 6.12 4.04
CA LEU A 158 -4.98 7.59 4.14
C LEU A 158 -6.23 7.94 4.95
N GLN A 159 -7.31 7.18 4.80
CA GLN A 159 -8.53 7.33 5.58
C GLN A 159 -8.28 7.08 7.07
N GLU A 160 -7.56 6.01 7.41
CA GLU A 160 -7.16 5.70 8.79
C GLU A 160 -6.29 6.83 9.37
N SER A 161 -5.29 7.32 8.63
CA SER A 161 -4.46 8.45 9.05
C SER A 161 -5.28 9.73 9.27
N THR A 162 -6.27 10.00 8.40
CA THR A 162 -7.16 11.17 8.51
C THR A 162 -8.05 11.06 9.75
N GLU A 163 -8.57 9.86 10.02
CA GLU A 163 -9.37 9.58 11.22
C GLU A 163 -8.55 9.77 12.49
N GLN A 164 -7.34 9.23 12.56
CA GLN A 164 -6.44 9.40 13.70
C GLN A 164 -6.11 10.88 13.96
N PHE A 165 -5.83 11.64 12.91
CA PHE A 165 -5.61 13.08 13.03
C PHE A 165 -6.83 13.81 13.58
N ARG A 166 -8.03 13.51 13.07
CA ARG A 166 -9.29 14.15 13.53
C ARG A 166 -9.59 13.83 15.00
N ILE A 167 -9.39 12.59 15.41
CA ILE A 167 -9.57 12.17 16.80
C ILE A 167 -8.58 12.92 17.71
N SER A 168 -7.29 12.94 17.35
CA SER A 168 -6.26 13.67 18.12
C SER A 168 -6.57 15.17 18.22
N GLN A 169 -6.98 15.81 17.12
CA GLN A 169 -7.35 17.23 17.12
C GLN A 169 -8.60 17.52 17.97
N ASN A 170 -9.64 16.68 17.88
CA ASN A 170 -10.84 16.84 18.69
C ASN A 170 -10.56 16.62 20.18
N ASP A 171 -9.75 15.62 20.53
CA ASP A 171 -9.33 15.38 21.90
C ASP A 171 -8.51 16.54 22.46
N TYR A 172 -7.64 17.14 21.65
CA TYR A 172 -6.91 18.33 22.02
C TYR A 172 -7.83 19.54 22.26
N LEU A 173 -8.76 19.81 21.34
CA LEU A 173 -9.77 20.87 21.47
C LEU A 173 -10.63 20.70 22.73
N LYS A 174 -11.14 19.49 23.00
CA LYS A 174 -11.94 19.21 24.20
C LYS A 174 -11.16 19.48 25.48
N LYS A 175 -9.89 19.07 25.52
CA LYS A 175 -9.05 19.27 26.70
C LYS A 175 -8.68 20.74 26.89
N MET A 176 -8.47 21.51 25.82
CA MET A 176 -8.29 22.94 25.93
C MET A 176 -9.55 23.64 26.43
N ASN A 177 -10.73 23.35 25.86
CA ASN A 177 -12.01 23.88 26.32
C ASN A 177 -12.28 23.57 27.80
N SER A 178 -12.03 22.33 28.24
CA SER A 178 -12.22 21.96 29.65
C SER A 178 -11.27 22.67 30.61
N ARG A 179 -10.07 23.06 30.15
CA ARG A 179 -9.13 23.89 30.94
C ARG A 179 -9.60 25.34 31.00
N GLU A 180 -10.07 25.88 29.88
CA GLU A 180 -10.59 27.23 29.79
C GLU A 180 -11.87 27.42 30.62
N GLU A 181 -12.83 26.48 30.54
CA GLU A 181 -14.07 26.53 31.32
C GLU A 181 -13.77 26.54 32.83
N LYS A 182 -12.81 25.72 33.28
CA LYS A 182 -12.35 25.72 34.68
C LYS A 182 -11.69 27.05 35.04
N SER A 183 -10.85 27.59 34.17
CA SER A 183 -10.20 28.89 34.38
C SER A 183 -11.22 30.03 34.45
N ASN A 184 -12.22 30.03 33.58
CA ASN A 184 -13.29 31.03 33.56
C ASN A 184 -14.20 30.94 34.79
N GLN A 185 -14.47 29.73 35.29
CA GLN A 185 -15.30 29.56 36.48
C GLN A 185 -14.67 30.17 37.74
N TYR A 186 -13.35 30.08 37.88
CA TYR A 186 -12.63 30.80 38.94
C TYR A 186 -12.63 32.32 38.74
N PHE A 187 -12.82 32.81 37.52
CA PHE A 187 -12.80 34.25 37.22
C PHE A 187 -14.15 34.94 37.49
N ILE A 188 -15.27 34.26 37.19
CA ILE A 188 -16.61 34.81 37.38
C ILE A 188 -16.99 34.88 38.88
N ASP A 189 -16.51 33.94 39.70
CA ASP A 189 -16.77 33.88 41.15
C ASP A 189 -16.19 35.08 41.93
N PHE A 190 -15.14 35.76 41.42
CA PHE A 190 -14.61 36.99 42.02
C PHE A 190 -15.32 38.27 41.53
N GLY A 191 -16.21 38.17 40.56
CA GLY A 191 -16.85 39.32 39.90
C GLY A 191 -18.27 39.62 40.38
N ASP A 192 -18.94 38.68 41.05
CA ASP A 192 -20.36 38.78 41.42
C ASP A 192 -20.60 39.09 42.91
N ASP A 193 -19.53 39.16 43.73
CA ASP A 193 -19.58 39.65 45.11
C ASP A 193 -19.65 41.19 45.15
N ASP A 194 -20.77 41.74 44.68
CA ASP A 194 -21.16 43.15 44.92
C ASP A 194 -21.68 43.36 46.38
N ASP A 195 -21.61 42.33 47.23
CA ASP A 195 -22.07 42.34 48.62
C ASP A 195 -20.97 42.68 49.64
N PHE A 196 -19.76 43.03 49.18
CA PHE A 196 -18.62 43.42 50.05
C PHE A 196 -18.34 44.94 50.05
N LEU A 197 -19.36 45.76 49.80
CA LEU A 197 -19.24 47.23 49.71
C LEU A 197 -20.07 48.00 50.76
N GLU A 198 -20.21 47.46 51.97
CA GLU A 198 -20.70 48.23 53.13
C GLU A 198 -19.84 48.03 54.37
N ASP A 199 -18.52 48.29 54.32
CA ASP A 199 -17.87 49.06 55.41
C ASP A 199 -16.40 49.41 55.10
N ASP A 200 -15.99 50.54 55.67
CA ASP A 200 -14.63 50.96 55.99
C ASP A 200 -13.85 51.91 55.04
N ASP A 201 -13.59 53.08 55.60
CA ASP A 201 -12.94 54.29 55.10
C ASP A 201 -11.41 54.12 54.99
N SER A 202 -10.96 53.24 54.09
CA SER A 202 -9.53 53.01 53.79
C SER A 202 -9.20 53.23 52.31
N LEU A 203 -9.31 54.50 51.88
CA LEU A 203 -9.21 54.95 50.48
C LEU A 203 -7.82 54.75 49.80
N GLY A 204 -6.78 54.38 50.56
CA GLY A 204 -5.41 54.29 50.05
C GLY A 204 -5.00 52.90 49.54
N ALA A 205 -5.41 51.83 50.21
CA ALA A 205 -5.02 50.47 49.85
C ALA A 205 -5.93 49.89 48.75
N SER A 206 -7.25 50.09 48.85
CA SER A 206 -8.26 49.53 47.95
C SER A 206 -8.07 49.93 46.47
N SER A 207 -7.57 51.15 46.21
CA SER A 207 -7.30 51.63 44.85
C SER A 207 -6.03 51.01 44.21
N SER A 208 -5.07 50.55 45.01
CA SER A 208 -3.88 49.84 44.52
C SER A 208 -4.24 48.40 44.15
N TRP A 209 -4.98 47.71 45.02
CA TRP A 209 -5.48 46.34 44.75
C TRP A 209 -6.40 46.30 43.53
N ARG A 210 -7.29 47.28 43.37
CA ARG A 210 -8.21 47.38 42.21
C ARG A 210 -7.48 47.63 40.88
N ARG A 211 -6.33 48.31 40.91
CA ARG A 211 -5.53 48.58 39.71
C ARG A 211 -4.61 47.40 39.35
N GLU A 212 -4.06 46.73 40.36
CA GLU A 212 -3.35 45.45 40.21
C GLU A 212 -4.29 44.39 39.63
N SER A 213 -5.50 44.26 40.18
CA SER A 213 -6.50 43.30 39.73
C SER A 213 -7.06 43.62 38.34
N LEU A 214 -7.21 44.90 37.97
CA LEU A 214 -7.58 45.30 36.60
C LEU A 214 -6.51 44.92 35.56
N LEU A 215 -5.22 45.08 35.90
CA LEU A 215 -4.12 44.72 34.99
C LEU A 215 -3.99 43.22 34.81
N THR A 216 -4.20 42.42 35.86
CA THR A 216 -4.25 40.95 35.73
C THR A 216 -5.47 40.51 34.91
N VAL A 217 -6.64 41.10 35.15
CA VAL A 217 -7.85 40.86 34.35
C VAL A 217 -7.61 41.16 32.86
N GLU A 218 -6.98 42.28 32.52
CA GLU A 218 -6.73 42.64 31.12
C GLU A 218 -5.73 41.68 30.43
N HIS A 219 -4.70 41.24 31.16
CA HIS A 219 -3.75 40.25 30.67
C HIS A 219 -4.43 38.89 30.43
N ASP A 220 -5.28 38.46 31.34
CA ASP A 220 -5.97 37.17 31.28
C ASP A 220 -7.03 37.14 30.17
N VAL A 221 -7.76 38.24 29.94
CA VAL A 221 -8.68 38.38 28.80
C VAL A 221 -7.96 38.30 27.45
N LYS A 222 -6.74 38.85 27.35
CA LYS A 222 -5.92 38.73 26.12
C LYS A 222 -5.48 37.28 25.90
N LEU A 223 -5.15 36.55 26.96
CA LEU A 223 -4.77 35.15 26.89
C LEU A 223 -5.95 34.28 26.41
N ILE A 224 -7.14 34.47 26.99
CA ILE A 224 -8.37 33.77 26.58
C ILE A 224 -8.66 33.99 25.09
N LYS A 225 -8.64 35.24 24.61
CA LYS A 225 -8.86 35.55 23.18
C LYS A 225 -7.84 34.89 22.25
N LYS A 226 -6.58 34.77 22.69
CA LYS A 226 -5.54 34.08 21.93
C LYS A 226 -5.85 32.58 21.82
N ARG A 227 -6.27 31.95 22.92
CA ARG A 227 -6.68 30.54 22.94
C ARG A 227 -7.91 30.28 22.07
N GLU A 228 -8.92 31.15 22.12
CA GLU A 228 -10.10 31.06 21.24
C GLU A 228 -9.70 31.09 19.75
N ALA A 229 -8.75 31.96 19.38
CA ALA A 229 -8.24 32.04 18.01
C ALA A 229 -7.50 30.76 17.58
N GLU A 230 -6.69 30.17 18.48
CA GLU A 230 -6.02 28.88 18.25
C GLU A 230 -7.03 27.74 18.05
N MET A 231 -8.05 27.66 18.91
CA MET A 231 -9.11 26.65 18.78
C MET A 231 -9.89 26.80 17.47
N LYS A 232 -10.17 28.04 17.07
CA LYS A 232 -10.84 28.32 15.80
C LYS A 232 -10.00 27.82 14.62
N HIS A 233 -8.70 28.08 14.62
CA HIS A 233 -7.80 27.63 13.55
C HIS A 233 -7.76 26.09 13.43
N ILE A 234 -7.77 25.38 14.56
CA ILE A 234 -7.82 23.91 14.57
C ILE A 234 -9.17 23.41 14.04
N SER A 235 -10.27 24.07 14.42
CA SER A 235 -11.60 23.75 13.89
C SER A 235 -11.67 23.94 12.37
N GLU A 236 -11.12 25.04 11.85
CA GLU A 236 -11.00 25.30 10.41
C GLU A 236 -10.19 24.19 9.71
N SER A 237 -9.07 23.76 10.32
CA SER A 237 -8.25 22.65 9.79
C SER A 237 -9.02 21.32 9.72
N ILE A 238 -9.88 21.02 10.69
CA ILE A 238 -10.75 19.83 10.67
C ILE A 238 -11.81 19.93 9.57
N ILE A 239 -12.39 21.13 9.36
CA ILE A 239 -13.41 21.37 8.34
C ILE A 239 -12.80 21.20 6.94
N GLU A 240 -11.59 21.72 6.71
CA GLU A 240 -10.88 21.58 5.44
C GLU A 240 -10.66 20.10 5.08
N LEU A 241 -10.23 19.29 6.06
CA LEU A 241 -10.06 17.85 5.89
C LEU A 241 -11.37 17.08 5.67
N ASN A 242 -12.51 17.59 6.12
CA ASN A 242 -13.79 16.90 5.95
C ASN A 242 -14.14 16.68 4.47
N SER A 243 -13.81 17.66 3.62
CA SER A 243 -14.01 17.52 2.17
C SER A 243 -13.18 16.37 1.57
N LEU A 244 -11.90 16.27 1.95
CA LEU A 244 -11.01 15.19 1.53
C LEU A 244 -11.49 13.83 2.06
N PHE A 245 -11.99 13.79 3.30
CA PHE A 245 -12.49 12.56 3.91
C PHE A 245 -13.70 11.99 3.15
N ILE A 246 -14.66 12.84 2.78
CA ILE A 246 -15.84 12.43 2.00
C ILE A 246 -15.40 11.88 0.64
N ASP A 247 -14.48 12.58 -0.03
CA ASP A 247 -13.91 12.13 -1.31
C ASP A 247 -13.19 10.77 -1.18
N LEU A 248 -12.41 10.57 -0.12
CA LEU A 248 -11.72 9.32 0.16
C LEU A 248 -12.69 8.18 0.47
N ALA A 249 -13.71 8.45 1.28
CA ALA A 249 -14.76 7.49 1.58
C ALA A 249 -15.49 7.03 0.31
N ALA A 250 -15.69 7.93 -0.67
CA ALA A 250 -16.23 7.56 -1.97
C ALA A 250 -15.30 6.64 -2.76
N ILE A 251 -13.99 6.95 -2.83
CA ILE A 251 -12.98 6.10 -3.51
C ILE A 251 -12.91 4.70 -2.90
N VAL A 252 -13.02 4.59 -1.57
CA VAL A 252 -13.01 3.32 -0.84
C VAL A 252 -14.33 2.56 -1.00
N SER A 253 -15.47 3.26 -0.91
CA SER A 253 -16.81 2.66 -0.99
C SER A 253 -17.16 2.12 -2.38
N GLU A 254 -16.73 2.80 -3.45
CA GLU A 254 -17.01 2.36 -4.84
C GLU A 254 -16.38 0.99 -5.15
N GLN A 255 -15.38 0.56 -4.37
CA GLN A 255 -14.64 -0.69 -4.57
C GLN A 255 -15.07 -1.84 -3.64
N GLY A 256 -16.22 -1.75 -2.97
CA GLY A 256 -16.76 -2.69 -1.97
C GLY A 256 -16.97 -4.17 -2.37
N THR A 257 -16.29 -4.67 -3.41
CA THR A 257 -16.28 -6.07 -3.87
C THR A 257 -14.92 -6.75 -3.70
N MET A 258 -13.96 -6.17 -2.95
CA MET A 258 -12.59 -6.70 -2.85
C MET A 258 -12.48 -8.12 -2.26
N ILE A 259 -13.44 -8.53 -1.43
CA ILE A 259 -13.52 -9.91 -0.90
C ILE A 259 -13.84 -10.93 -2.01
N ASP A 260 -14.67 -10.58 -2.98
CA ASP A 260 -15.05 -11.45 -4.11
C ASP A 260 -13.85 -11.75 -5.05
N ARG A 261 -12.77 -10.97 -4.93
CA ARG A 261 -11.66 -10.93 -5.90
C ARG A 261 -10.41 -11.70 -5.47
N ILE A 262 -10.16 -11.84 -4.16
CA ILE A 262 -9.13 -12.77 -3.65
C ILE A 262 -9.56 -14.19 -4.00
N ASP A 263 -10.84 -14.51 -3.79
CA ASP A 263 -11.41 -15.80 -4.15
C ASP A 263 -11.28 -16.06 -5.67
N PHE A 264 -11.61 -15.08 -6.53
CA PHE A 264 -11.41 -15.21 -7.98
C PHE A 264 -9.95 -15.42 -8.40
N ASN A 265 -8.99 -14.69 -7.81
CA ASN A 265 -7.57 -14.83 -8.15
C ASN A 265 -6.96 -16.14 -7.62
N ILE A 266 -7.40 -16.60 -6.45
CA ILE A 266 -7.03 -17.91 -5.90
C ILE A 266 -7.63 -19.01 -6.78
N GLU A 267 -8.90 -18.89 -7.16
CA GLU A 267 -9.59 -19.82 -8.04
C GLU A 267 -8.92 -19.89 -9.42
N SER A 268 -8.63 -18.75 -10.04
CA SER A 268 -7.93 -18.69 -11.34
C SER A 268 -6.50 -19.25 -11.25
N THR A 269 -5.80 -19.02 -10.13
CA THR A 269 -4.48 -19.63 -9.88
C THR A 269 -4.59 -21.14 -9.68
N GLN A 270 -5.60 -21.60 -8.96
CA GLN A 270 -5.88 -23.02 -8.77
C GLN A 270 -6.16 -23.71 -10.10
N PHE A 271 -6.99 -23.13 -10.98
CA PHE A 271 -7.23 -23.64 -12.33
C PHE A 271 -5.95 -23.72 -13.16
N LYS A 272 -5.13 -22.65 -13.19
CA LYS A 272 -3.85 -22.65 -13.93
C LYS A 272 -2.85 -23.70 -13.41
N VAL A 273 -2.80 -23.91 -12.10
CA VAL A 273 -1.94 -24.94 -11.48
C VAL A 273 -2.45 -26.33 -11.83
N GLU A 274 -3.76 -26.55 -11.82
CA GLU A 274 -4.36 -27.84 -12.20
C GLU A 274 -4.10 -28.18 -13.67
N ASP A 275 -4.26 -27.20 -14.57
CA ASP A 275 -3.98 -27.40 -15.98
C ASP A 275 -2.48 -27.61 -16.24
N GLY A 276 -1.61 -26.87 -15.55
CA GLY A 276 -0.17 -27.14 -15.57
C GLY A 276 0.18 -28.56 -15.10
N LEU A 277 -0.52 -29.09 -14.10
CA LEU A 277 -0.34 -30.46 -13.62
C LEU A 277 -0.77 -31.49 -14.68
N LYS A 278 -1.88 -31.25 -15.39
CA LYS A 278 -2.33 -32.10 -16.51
C LYS A 278 -1.31 -32.13 -17.65
N GLU A 279 -0.72 -30.97 -18.00
CA GLU A 279 0.32 -30.90 -19.04
C GLU A 279 1.61 -31.61 -18.61
N ILE A 280 2.01 -31.50 -17.34
CA ILE A 280 3.14 -32.28 -16.79
C ILE A 280 2.87 -33.78 -16.87
N GLU A 281 1.65 -34.23 -16.51
CA GLU A 281 1.29 -35.65 -16.59
C GLU A 281 1.32 -36.17 -18.04
N LYS A 282 0.80 -35.39 -18.99
CA LYS A 282 0.91 -35.69 -20.43
C LYS A 282 2.37 -35.79 -20.85
N ALA A 283 3.21 -34.82 -20.47
CA ALA A 283 4.64 -34.82 -20.80
C ALA A 283 5.36 -36.07 -20.26
N VAL A 284 5.06 -36.50 -19.03
CA VAL A 284 5.60 -37.74 -18.46
C VAL A 284 5.15 -38.98 -19.25
N LYS A 285 3.87 -39.05 -19.65
CA LYS A 285 3.36 -40.14 -20.51
C LYS A 285 4.07 -40.17 -21.86
N TYR A 286 4.24 -39.01 -22.51
CA TYR A 286 5.01 -38.90 -23.76
C TYR A 286 6.47 -39.32 -23.58
N GLN A 287 7.13 -38.90 -22.49
CA GLN A 287 8.51 -39.26 -22.20
C GLN A 287 8.65 -40.78 -22.02
N ASN A 288 7.75 -41.43 -21.29
CA ASN A 288 7.76 -42.88 -21.10
C ASN A 288 7.47 -43.66 -22.40
N LYS A 289 6.58 -43.16 -23.25
CA LYS A 289 6.31 -43.76 -24.57
C LYS A 289 7.52 -43.66 -25.49
N SER A 290 8.20 -42.52 -25.50
CA SER A 290 9.40 -42.30 -26.33
C SER A 290 10.54 -43.30 -26.04
N ARG A 291 10.70 -43.72 -24.77
CA ARG A 291 11.70 -44.74 -24.37
C ARG A 291 11.40 -46.09 -25.01
N LYS A 292 10.13 -46.51 -25.01
CA LYS A 292 9.69 -47.76 -25.64
C LYS A 292 9.85 -47.70 -27.17
N MET A 293 9.52 -46.56 -27.78
CA MET A 293 9.66 -46.32 -29.22
C MET A 293 11.12 -46.42 -29.69
N LYS A 294 12.07 -45.82 -28.94
CA LYS A 294 13.51 -45.89 -29.24
C LYS A 294 14.04 -47.33 -29.19
N CYS A 295 13.57 -48.13 -28.24
CA CYS A 295 13.97 -49.53 -28.14
C CYS A 295 13.48 -50.36 -29.33
N ILE A 296 12.23 -50.14 -29.77
CA ILE A 296 11.65 -50.81 -30.96
C ILE A 296 12.40 -50.41 -32.23
N LEU A 297 12.72 -49.11 -32.39
CA LEU A 297 13.48 -48.62 -33.54
C LEU A 297 14.88 -49.22 -33.57
N PHE A 298 15.57 -49.28 -32.43
CA PHE A 298 16.89 -49.91 -32.32
C PHE A 298 16.85 -51.40 -32.67
N LEU A 299 15.85 -52.14 -32.19
CA LEU A 299 15.66 -53.55 -32.53
C LEU A 299 15.43 -53.75 -34.05
N SER A 300 14.61 -52.89 -34.67
CA SER A 300 14.34 -52.94 -36.11
C SER A 300 15.62 -52.77 -36.93
N VAL A 301 16.47 -51.78 -36.59
CA VAL A 301 17.75 -51.54 -37.29
C VAL A 301 18.67 -52.76 -37.22
N ILE A 302 18.78 -53.42 -36.07
CA ILE A 302 19.60 -54.63 -35.92
C ILE A 302 19.11 -55.75 -36.84
N VAL A 303 17.79 -55.98 -36.91
CA VAL A 303 17.21 -57.02 -37.76
C VAL A 303 17.50 -56.75 -39.24
N PHE A 304 17.35 -55.51 -39.69
CA PHE A 304 17.68 -55.12 -41.06
C PHE A 304 19.17 -55.30 -41.39
N SER A 305 20.06 -54.91 -40.49
CA SER A 305 21.50 -55.15 -40.67
C SER A 305 21.84 -56.63 -40.79
N LEU A 306 21.25 -57.49 -39.95
CA LEU A 306 21.46 -58.94 -40.05
C LEU A 306 20.94 -59.52 -41.37
N PHE A 307 19.78 -59.06 -41.83
CA PHE A 307 19.20 -59.48 -43.10
C PHE A 307 20.09 -59.08 -44.29
N PHE A 308 20.63 -57.86 -44.26
CA PHE A 308 21.54 -57.36 -45.28
C PHE A 308 22.84 -58.16 -45.35
N ILE A 309 23.42 -58.51 -44.19
CA ILE A 309 24.61 -59.37 -44.11
C ILE A 309 24.31 -60.76 -44.68
N LEU A 310 23.13 -61.32 -44.40
CA LEU A 310 22.74 -62.65 -44.88
C LEU A 310 22.59 -62.67 -46.41
N ILE A 311 21.97 -61.64 -46.99
CA ILE A 311 21.87 -61.47 -48.45
C ILE A 311 23.26 -61.36 -49.07
N LEU A 312 24.15 -60.53 -48.51
CA LEU A 312 25.52 -60.38 -49.02
C LEU A 312 26.29 -61.70 -48.97
N LYS A 313 26.13 -62.49 -47.90
CA LYS A 313 26.78 -63.80 -47.78
C LYS A 313 26.29 -64.76 -48.87
N ILE A 314 24.98 -64.85 -49.08
CA ILE A 314 24.37 -65.73 -50.10
C ILE A 314 24.76 -65.34 -51.53
N LEU A 315 25.10 -64.06 -51.75
CA LEU A 315 25.53 -63.56 -53.06
C LEU A 315 27.04 -63.75 -53.27
N LEU A 316 27.82 -63.93 -52.19
CA LEU A 316 29.27 -64.11 -52.22
C LEU A 316 29.70 -65.59 -52.22
N ASP A 317 28.88 -66.49 -51.65
CA ASP A 317 29.00 -67.95 -51.74
C ASP A 317 28.32 -68.48 -53.02
#